data_AF-A0A3C1P7L6-F1
#
_entry.id   AF-A0A3C1P7L6-F1
#
_cell.length_a   1.000
_cell.length_b   1.000
_cell.length_c   1.000
_cell.angle_alpha   90.00
_cell.angle_beta   90.00
_cell.angle_gamma   90.00
#
_symmetry.space_group_name_H-M   'P 1'
#
loop_
_entity.id
_entity.type
_entity.pdbx_description
1 polymer ?
#
loop_
_entity_poly.entity_id
_entity_poly.type
_entity_poly.pdbx_seq_one_letter_code
_entity_poly.pdbx_strand_id
1 'polypeptide(L)'
;MKTGAERIRDIVKSLRIFSRLDESELKSIDLHENLDSTLMLLESRLKEQSNHPAIQVIKQYGNLPPVECYAGELNQVFMNLLANAIDAVEQRNKQRSLKEIIADQGMIWITTSLTDSQVVQIRIADNGIGMSAEVLAKIFDPFFTT
;
A
#
# COMPACT_ATOMS: atom_id res chain seq x y z
N MET A 1 -10.35 19.91 13.52
CA MET A 1 -9.33 20.26 12.51
C MET A 1 -7.99 19.80 13.06
N LYS A 2 -7.29 18.86 12.40
CA LYS A 2 -5.95 18.46 12.86
C LYS A 2 -5.00 19.65 12.73
N THR A 3 -4.23 19.97 13.76
CA THR A 3 -3.27 21.09 13.71
C THR A 3 -2.03 20.72 12.88
N GLY A 4 -1.30 21.71 12.36
CA GLY A 4 -0.06 21.45 11.61
C GLY A 4 0.97 20.64 12.41
N ALA A 5 1.01 20.85 13.73
CA ALA A 5 1.86 20.09 14.65
C ALA A 5 1.47 18.59 14.71
N GLU A 6 0.16 18.27 14.71
CA GLU A 6 -0.30 16.88 14.68
C GLU A 6 0.09 16.19 13.38
N ARG A 7 0.00 16.88 12.23
CA ARG A 7 0.42 16.32 10.95
C ARG A 7 1.92 16.04 10.91
N ILE A 8 2.74 16.97 11.38
CA ILE A 8 4.20 16.78 11.47
C ILE A 8 4.52 15.59 12.38
N ARG A 9 3.86 15.48 13.53
CA ARG A 9 4.02 14.34 14.45
C ARG A 9 3.67 13.02 13.77
N ASP A 10 2.56 12.96 13.04
CA ASP A 10 2.13 11.76 12.32
C ASP A 10 3.15 11.39 11.23
N ILE A 11 3.75 12.38 10.56
CA ILE A 11 4.81 12.18 9.54
C ILE A 11 6.07 11.62 10.19
N VAL A 12 6.55 12.24 11.25
CA VAL A 12 7.74 11.78 11.98
C VAL A 12 7.50 10.37 12.57
N LYS A 13 6.30 10.07 13.08
CA LYS A 13 5.96 8.72 13.57
C LYS A 13 6.02 7.70 12.44
N SER A 14 5.40 8.00 11.29
CA SER A 14 5.36 7.09 10.13
C SER A 14 6.76 6.86 9.56
N LEU A 15 7.56 7.92 9.43
CA LEU A 15 8.96 7.82 9.03
C LEU A 15 9.78 6.98 10.00
N ARG A 16 9.56 7.11 11.32
CA ARG A 16 10.26 6.29 12.32
C ARG A 16 9.84 4.82 12.27
N ILE A 17 8.54 4.53 12.06
CA ILE A 17 8.06 3.15 11.90
C ILE A 17 8.68 2.53 10.64
N PHE A 18 8.72 3.29 9.55
CA PHE A 18 9.32 2.86 8.30
C PHE A 18 10.85 2.72 8.39
N SER A 19 11.56 3.70 8.96
CA SER A 19 13.03 3.73 9.04
C SER A 19 13.63 2.69 9.97
N ARG A 20 12.81 1.89 10.66
CA ARG A 20 13.26 0.66 11.35
C ARG A 20 13.70 -0.45 10.37
N LEU A 21 13.89 -0.12 9.09
CA LEU A 21 14.53 -0.94 8.07
C LEU A 21 15.86 -1.56 8.55
N ASP A 22 16.60 -0.91 9.45
CA ASP A 22 17.89 -1.41 9.95
C ASP A 22 17.80 -2.22 11.25
N GLU A 23 16.62 -2.34 11.88
CA GLU A 23 16.44 -3.20 13.05
C GLU A 23 16.25 -4.66 12.58
N SER A 24 17.34 -5.42 12.50
CA SER A 24 17.35 -6.87 12.17
C SER A 24 16.71 -7.79 13.22
N GLU A 25 15.87 -7.24 14.09
CA GLU A 25 15.27 -7.95 15.22
C GLU A 25 13.82 -8.36 14.92
N LEU A 26 13.52 -9.63 15.21
CA LEU A 26 12.15 -10.12 15.30
C LEU A 26 11.41 -9.37 16.41
N LYS A 27 10.28 -8.72 16.07
CA LYS A 27 9.47 -7.98 17.04
C LYS A 27 8.00 -8.30 16.86
N SER A 28 7.29 -8.33 17.98
CA SER A 28 5.84 -8.34 17.98
C SER A 28 5.33 -6.94 17.61
N ILE A 29 4.62 -6.83 16.49
CA ILE A 29 4.14 -5.56 15.95
C ILE A 29 2.64 -5.57 15.64
N ASP A 30 2.06 -4.37 15.61
CA ASP A 30 0.76 -4.13 14.99
C ASP A 30 0.94 -3.94 13.47
N LEU A 31 0.40 -4.88 12.70
CA LEU A 31 0.46 -4.85 11.23
C LEU A 31 -0.34 -3.70 10.62
N HIS A 32 -1.42 -3.26 11.25
CA HIS A 32 -2.23 -2.16 10.74
C HIS A 32 -1.48 -0.84 10.87
N GLU A 33 -0.70 -0.64 11.95
CA GLU A 33 0.16 0.55 12.08
C GLU A 33 1.21 0.61 10.96
N ASN A 34 1.72 -0.54 10.52
CA ASN A 34 2.74 -0.63 9.47
C ASN A 34 2.13 -0.33 8.09
N LEU A 35 0.98 -0.95 7.77
CA LEU A 35 0.22 -0.64 6.55
C LEU A 35 -0.18 0.83 6.48
N ASP A 36 -0.70 1.39 7.57
CA ASP A 36 -1.14 2.79 7.61
C ASP A 36 0.05 3.75 7.52
N SER A 37 1.20 3.42 8.11
CA SER A 37 2.43 4.21 7.96
C SER A 37 2.90 4.24 6.50
N THR A 38 2.90 3.09 5.81
CA THR A 38 3.28 3.02 4.39
C THR A 38 2.31 3.79 3.50
N LEU A 39 1.00 3.67 3.73
CA LEU A 39 -0.01 4.48 3.03
C LEU A 39 0.21 5.98 3.24
N MET A 40 0.62 6.38 4.44
CA MET A 40 0.90 7.77 4.73
C MET A 40 2.12 8.31 3.98
N LEU A 41 3.15 7.49 3.80
CA LEU A 41 4.31 7.84 2.98
C LEU A 41 3.95 7.96 1.49
N LEU A 42 2.98 7.18 1.02
CA LEU A 42 2.45 7.23 -0.35
C LEU A 42 1.31 8.24 -0.53
N GLU A 43 0.98 9.04 0.50
CA GLU A 43 -0.16 9.97 0.49
C GLU A 43 -0.12 10.94 -0.69
N SER A 44 1.07 11.42 -1.07
CA SER A 44 1.24 12.35 -2.19
C SER A 44 0.83 11.74 -3.53
N ARG A 45 1.03 10.43 -3.72
CA ARG A 45 0.65 9.70 -4.94
C ARG A 45 -0.83 9.34 -4.96
N LEU A 46 -1.41 9.09 -3.79
CA LEU A 46 -2.82 8.71 -3.66
C LEU A 46 -3.79 9.89 -3.79
N LYS A 47 -3.36 11.09 -3.42
CA LYS A 47 -4.20 12.30 -3.50
C LYS A 47 -4.30 12.82 -4.92
N GLU A 48 -5.39 13.56 -5.15
CA GLU A 48 -5.57 14.32 -6.37
C GLU A 48 -4.41 15.30 -6.57
N GLN A 49 -3.83 15.28 -7.77
CA GLN A 49 -2.88 16.27 -8.25
C GLN A 49 -3.35 16.79 -9.60
N SER A 50 -2.75 17.90 -10.06
CA SER A 50 -3.11 18.55 -11.32
C SER A 50 -3.14 17.63 -12.54
N ASN A 51 -2.37 16.53 -12.51
CA ASN A 51 -2.21 15.60 -13.63
C ASN A 51 -2.80 14.20 -13.37
N HIS A 52 -3.34 13.93 -12.18
CA HIS A 52 -3.94 12.63 -11.88
C HIS A 52 -5.02 12.73 -10.79
N PRO A 53 -6.19 12.11 -11.00
CA PRO A 53 -7.25 12.09 -10.00
C PRO A 53 -6.86 11.23 -8.79
N ALA A 54 -7.53 11.46 -7.66
CA ALA A 54 -7.27 10.69 -6.44
C ALA A 54 -7.57 9.19 -6.63
N ILE A 55 -6.77 8.35 -5.99
CA ILE A 55 -6.99 6.90 -5.88
C ILE A 55 -7.65 6.64 -4.52
N GLN A 56 -8.77 5.93 -4.53
CA GLN A 56 -9.49 5.59 -3.31
C GLN A 56 -8.87 4.35 -2.66
N VAL A 57 -8.44 4.48 -1.41
CA VAL A 57 -7.97 3.32 -0.60
C VAL A 57 -9.10 2.84 0.30
N ILE A 58 -9.52 1.59 0.12
CA ILE A 58 -10.58 0.94 0.88
C ILE A 58 -9.93 -0.05 1.85
N LYS A 59 -9.97 0.27 3.15
CA LYS A 59 -9.37 -0.54 4.21
C LYS A 59 -10.44 -1.38 4.92
N GLN A 60 -10.30 -2.70 4.88
CA GLN A 60 -11.13 -3.65 5.61
C GLN A 60 -10.23 -4.49 6.52
N TYR A 61 -9.85 -3.88 7.64
CA TYR A 61 -8.97 -4.51 8.61
C TYR A 61 -9.78 -5.42 9.54
N GLY A 62 -9.49 -6.72 9.47
CA GLY A 62 -9.98 -7.69 10.45
C GLY A 62 -9.23 -7.56 11.77
N ASN A 63 -9.73 -8.21 12.82
CA ASN A 63 -9.03 -8.23 14.10
C ASN A 63 -7.82 -9.17 14.01
N LEU A 64 -6.62 -8.65 14.27
CA LEU A 64 -5.38 -9.41 14.23
C LEU A 64 -4.69 -9.35 15.60
N PRO A 65 -4.09 -10.46 16.07
CA PRO A 65 -3.15 -10.39 17.17
C PRO A 65 -1.88 -9.65 16.73
N PRO A 66 -1.06 -9.17 17.68
CA PRO A 66 0.31 -8.75 17.39
C PRO A 66 1.08 -9.87 16.67
N VAL A 67 1.85 -9.52 15.64
CA VAL A 67 2.57 -10.49 14.81
C VAL A 67 4.06 -10.35 15.02
N GLU A 68 4.74 -11.46 15.28
CA GLU A 68 6.20 -11.50 15.34
C GLU A 68 6.79 -11.57 13.93
N CYS A 69 7.45 -10.49 13.51
CA CYS A 69 8.11 -10.44 12.21
C CYS A 69 9.25 -9.42 12.17
N TYR A 70 9.99 -9.40 11.07
CA TYR A 70 10.95 -8.35 10.73
C TYR A 70 10.18 -7.16 10.13
N ALA A 71 9.89 -6.15 10.95
CA ALA A 71 9.06 -5.02 10.55
C ALA A 71 9.63 -4.25 9.35
N GLY A 72 10.96 -4.09 9.29
CA GLY A 72 11.64 -3.42 8.17
C GLY A 72 11.38 -4.09 6.82
N GLU A 73 11.64 -5.40 6.74
CA GLU A 73 11.39 -6.22 5.55
C GLU A 73 9.91 -6.18 5.13
N LEU A 74 9.00 -6.25 6.10
CA LEU A 74 7.57 -6.23 5.81
C LEU A 74 7.09 -4.86 5.30
N ASN A 75 7.63 -3.77 5.86
CA ASN A 75 7.37 -2.42 5.37
C ASN A 75 7.84 -2.25 3.92
N GLN A 76 8.97 -2.87 3.55
CA GLN A 76 9.45 -2.87 2.16
C GLN A 76 8.50 -3.63 1.23
N VAL A 77 7.98 -4.78 1.67
CA VAL A 77 6.95 -5.52 0.91
C VAL A 77 5.70 -4.65 0.71
N PHE A 78 5.20 -3.99 1.76
CA PHE A 78 4.05 -3.10 1.63
C PHE A 78 4.31 -1.92 0.69
N MET A 79 5.48 -1.29 0.79
CA MET A 79 5.86 -0.17 -0.07
C MET A 79 5.85 -0.59 -1.53
N ASN A 80 6.48 -1.72 -1.85
CA ASN A 80 6.56 -2.22 -3.22
C ASN A 80 5.19 -2.62 -3.78
N LEU A 81 4.38 -3.36 -3.01
CA LEU A 81 3.05 -3.79 -3.47
C LEU A 81 2.11 -2.61 -3.68
N LEU A 82 2.09 -1.64 -2.76
CA LEU A 82 1.25 -0.45 -2.88
C LEU A 82 1.73 0.49 -3.98
N ALA A 83 3.04 0.66 -4.18
CA ALA A 83 3.58 1.42 -5.30
C ALA A 83 3.15 0.81 -6.64
N ASN A 84 3.30 -0.51 -6.80
CA ASN A 84 2.87 -1.22 -8.02
C ASN A 84 1.37 -1.09 -8.27
N ALA A 85 0.54 -1.18 -7.23
CA ALA A 85 -0.92 -0.98 -7.33
C ALA A 85 -1.27 0.44 -7.80
N ILE A 86 -0.58 1.47 -7.27
CA ILE A 86 -0.73 2.86 -7.71
C ILE A 86 -0.31 3.00 -9.17
N ASP A 87 0.85 2.45 -9.55
CA ASP A 87 1.36 2.50 -10.93
C ASP A 87 0.38 1.86 -11.92
N ALA A 88 -0.20 0.71 -11.57
CA ALA A 88 -1.18 0.01 -12.41
C ALA A 88 -2.47 0.84 -12.60
N VAL A 89 -2.94 1.52 -11.56
CA VAL A 89 -4.10 2.42 -11.62
C VAL A 89 -3.80 3.68 -12.43
N GLU A 90 -2.65 4.30 -12.21
CA GLU A 90 -2.20 5.48 -12.97
C GLU A 90 -2.06 5.14 -14.46
N GLN A 91 -1.46 4.00 -14.79
CA GLN A 91 -1.32 3.54 -16.17
C GLN A 91 -2.66 3.29 -16.86
N ARG A 92 -3.64 2.74 -16.13
CA ARG A 92 -5.02 2.57 -16.63
C ARG A 92 -5.65 3.91 -17.00
N ASN A 93 -5.35 4.95 -16.24
CA ASN A 93 -5.93 6.28 -16.42
C ASN A 93 -5.25 7.10 -17.54
N LYS A 94 -4.01 6.78 -17.93
CA LYS A 94 -3.29 7.49 -19.01
C LYS A 94 -4.04 7.51 -20.35
N GLN A 95 -4.88 6.51 -20.61
CA GLN A 95 -5.64 6.37 -21.87
C GLN A 95 -7.11 6.79 -21.74
N ARG A 96 -7.52 7.33 -20.60
CA ARG A 96 -8.93 7.64 -20.28
C ARG A 96 -9.14 9.15 -20.13
N SER A 97 -10.30 9.62 -20.53
CA SER A 97 -10.75 10.98 -20.27
C SER A 97 -11.09 11.18 -18.79
N LEU A 98 -11.05 12.42 -18.30
CA LEU A 98 -11.44 12.74 -16.91
C LEU A 98 -12.85 12.24 -16.56
N LYS A 99 -13.79 12.31 -17.52
CA LYS A 99 -15.17 11.83 -17.33
C LYS A 99 -15.21 10.32 -17.08
N GLU A 100 -14.42 9.54 -17.81
CA GLU A 100 -14.33 8.09 -17.62
C GLU A 100 -13.68 7.75 -16.28
N ILE A 101 -12.65 8.49 -15.88
CA ILE A 101 -11.97 8.25 -14.61
C ILE A 101 -12.88 8.58 -13.41
N ILE A 102 -13.68 9.64 -13.50
CA ILE A 102 -14.66 9.97 -12.44
C ILE A 102 -15.76 8.91 -12.36
N ALA A 103 -16.21 8.37 -13.51
CA ALA A 103 -17.25 7.34 -13.55
C ALA A 103 -16.77 5.98 -13.00
N ASP A 104 -15.47 5.70 -13.11
CA ASP A 104 -14.86 4.47 -12.63
C ASP A 104 -13.43 4.75 -12.17
N GLN A 105 -13.38 5.19 -10.90
CA GLN A 105 -12.23 5.70 -10.20
C GLN A 105 -11.23 4.58 -9.87
N GLY A 106 -9.95 4.96 -9.82
CA GLY A 106 -8.90 4.10 -9.29
C GLY A 106 -9.15 3.73 -7.82
N MET A 107 -9.06 2.44 -7.52
CA MET A 107 -9.31 1.88 -6.19
C MET A 107 -8.24 0.88 -5.82
N ILE A 108 -7.81 0.92 -4.56
CA ILE A 108 -6.95 -0.07 -3.93
C ILE A 108 -7.66 -0.59 -2.68
N TRP A 109 -7.89 -1.90 -2.61
CA TRP A 109 -8.49 -2.57 -1.46
C TRP A 109 -7.39 -3.24 -0.64
N ILE A 110 -7.41 -2.99 0.67
CA ILE A 110 -6.53 -3.68 1.62
C ILE A 110 -7.42 -4.40 2.61
N THR A 111 -7.35 -5.72 2.61
CA THR A 111 -8.09 -6.57 3.54
C THR A 111 -7.12 -7.35 4.40
N THR A 112 -7.41 -7.44 5.69
CA THR A 112 -6.63 -8.28 6.61
C THR A 112 -7.54 -9.23 7.35
N SER A 113 -7.10 -10.47 7.56
CA SER A 113 -7.88 -11.49 8.25
C SER A 113 -6.97 -12.52 8.90
N LEU A 114 -7.38 -13.02 10.06
CA LEU A 114 -6.80 -14.23 10.64
C LEU A 114 -7.54 -15.44 10.06
N THR A 115 -6.82 -16.34 9.42
CA THR A 115 -7.36 -17.59 8.90
C THR A 115 -7.60 -18.60 10.02
N ASP A 116 -8.43 -19.63 9.76
CA ASP A 116 -8.70 -20.70 10.72
C ASP A 116 -7.43 -21.44 11.17
N SER A 117 -6.38 -21.46 10.33
CA SER A 117 -5.07 -22.05 10.61
C SER A 117 -4.13 -21.11 11.37
N GLN A 118 -4.62 -20.04 12.01
CA GLN A 118 -3.82 -19.06 12.74
C GLN A 118 -2.78 -18.31 11.87
N VAL A 119 -3.01 -18.24 10.56
CA VAL A 119 -2.15 -17.48 9.65
C VAL A 119 -2.79 -16.11 9.40
N VAL A 120 -2.01 -15.05 9.59
CA VAL A 120 -2.41 -13.71 9.20
C VAL A 120 -2.32 -13.58 7.69
N GLN A 121 -3.42 -13.17 7.08
CA GLN A 121 -3.53 -12.96 5.65
C GLN A 121 -3.78 -11.48 5.38
N ILE A 122 -2.97 -10.92 4.48
CA ILE A 122 -3.10 -9.56 3.96
C ILE A 122 -3.36 -9.69 2.47
N ARG A 123 -4.46 -9.12 1.98
CA ARG A 123 -4.72 -9.01 0.54
C ARG A 123 -4.71 -7.55 0.14
N ILE A 124 -3.92 -7.23 -0.88
CA ILE A 124 -3.91 -5.94 -1.56
C ILE A 124 -4.40 -6.20 -2.98
N ALA A 125 -5.47 -5.52 -3.37
CA ALA A 125 -6.03 -5.60 -4.71
C ALA A 125 -6.20 -4.21 -5.28
N ASP A 126 -6.09 -4.06 -6.59
CA ASP A 126 -6.33 -2.82 -7.31
C ASP A 126 -7.24 -3.07 -8.51
N ASN A 127 -7.81 -2.00 -9.06
CA ASN A 127 -8.54 -2.03 -10.33
C ASN A 127 -7.74 -1.37 -11.46
N GLY A 128 -6.42 -1.53 -11.45
CA GLY A 128 -5.53 -1.05 -12.49
C GLY A 128 -5.58 -1.88 -13.77
N ILE A 129 -4.52 -1.81 -14.56
CA ILE A 129 -4.44 -2.51 -15.86
C ILE A 129 -4.33 -4.04 -15.75
N GLY A 130 -4.06 -4.57 -14.55
CA GLY A 130 -3.71 -5.98 -14.37
C GLY A 130 -2.38 -6.35 -15.03
N MET A 131 -2.14 -7.65 -15.20
CA MET A 131 -0.91 -8.17 -15.81
C MET A 131 -1.24 -9.11 -16.97
N SER A 132 -0.46 -9.03 -18.06
CA SER A 132 -0.50 -10.04 -19.11
C SER A 132 0.07 -11.36 -18.59
N ALA A 133 -0.25 -12.48 -19.27
CA ALA A 133 0.31 -13.79 -18.91
C ALA A 133 1.85 -13.82 -18.96
N GLU A 134 2.45 -13.08 -19.89
CA GLU A 134 3.89 -12.96 -20.06
C GLU A 134 4.56 -12.21 -18.91
N VAL A 135 3.93 -11.11 -18.46
CA VAL A 135 4.38 -10.35 -17.28
C VAL A 135 4.24 -11.21 -16.03
N LEU A 136 3.07 -11.85 -15.85
CA LEU A 136 2.77 -12.70 -14.68
C LEU A 136 3.80 -13.82 -14.51
N ALA A 137 4.33 -14.38 -15.59
CA ALA A 137 5.34 -15.43 -15.56
C ALA A 137 6.72 -14.95 -15.04
N LYS A 138 6.97 -13.64 -15.04
CA LYS A 138 8.27 -13.03 -14.73
C LYS A 138 8.27 -12.16 -13.48
N ILE A 139 7.12 -11.98 -12.80
CA ILE A 139 7.03 -11.01 -11.67
C ILE A 139 7.93 -11.34 -10.48
N PHE A 140 8.39 -12.59 -10.36
CA PHE A 140 9.33 -13.02 -9.33
C PHE A 140 10.78 -13.11 -9.83
N ASP A 141 11.03 -12.81 -11.11
CA ASP A 141 12.39 -12.77 -11.64
C ASP A 141 13.11 -11.54 -11.05
N PRO A 142 14.29 -11.73 -10.45
CA PRO A 142 15.07 -10.62 -9.92
C PRO A 142 15.31 -9.55 -10.99
N PHE A 143 15.15 -8.28 -10.61
CA PHE A 143 15.34 -7.10 -11.46
C PHE A 143 14.33 -6.92 -12.60
N PHE A 144 13.31 -7.77 -12.72
CA PHE A 144 12.24 -7.57 -13.70
C PHE A 144 11.31 -6.43 -13.25
N THR A 145 11.03 -5.49 -14.15
CA THR A 145 10.10 -4.36 -13.96
C THR A 145 9.42 -4.03 -15.29
N THR A 146 8.21 -3.48 -15.23
CA THR A 146 7.32 -3.19 -16.38
C THR A 146 7.12 -1.70 -16.62
#